data_AF-B2L5L1-F1
#
_entry.id   AF-B2L5L1-F1
#
_cell.length_a   1.000
_cell.length_b   1.000
_cell.length_c   1.000
_cell.angle_alpha   90.00
_cell.angle_beta   90.00
_cell.angle_gamma   90.00
#
_symmetry.space_group_name_H-M   'P 1'
#
loop_
_entity.id
_entity.type
_entity.pdbx_description
1 polymer ?
#
loop_
_entity_poly.entity_id
_entity_poly.type
_entity_poly.pdbx_seq_one_letter_code
_entity_poly.pdbx_strand_id
1 'polypeptide(L)' 'DYSSGALLTGDLKKILIETLQPMIAAHQERRKHVTEETVKQFMMP' A
#
# COMPACT_ATOMS: atom_id res chain seq x y z
N ASP A 1 6.16 13.69 18.46
CA ASP A 1 4.70 13.93 18.53
C ASP A 1 3.95 12.77 19.13
N TYR A 2 4.07 11.54 18.60
CA TYR A 2 3.42 10.38 19.23
C TYR A 2 4.07 9.99 20.58
N SER A 3 5.40 9.80 20.62
CA SER A 3 6.12 9.48 21.86
C SER A 3 6.10 10.60 22.90
N SER A 4 5.81 11.84 22.48
CA SER A 4 5.63 13.00 23.36
C SER A 4 4.19 13.19 23.84
N GLY A 5 3.24 12.33 23.41
CA GLY A 5 1.83 12.39 23.78
C GLY A 5 1.01 13.51 23.11
N ALA A 6 1.64 14.30 22.24
CA ALA A 6 0.99 15.41 21.52
C ALA A 6 0.08 14.92 20.38
N LEU A 7 0.37 13.75 19.80
CA LEU A 7 -0.44 13.12 18.77
C LEU A 7 -1.40 12.10 19.39
N LEU A 8 -2.71 12.29 19.20
CA LEU A 8 -3.69 11.33 19.69
C LEU A 8 -3.63 10.04 18.86
N THR A 9 -3.95 8.90 19.49
CA THR A 9 -4.02 7.61 18.80
C THR A 9 -5.00 7.63 17.61
N GLY A 10 -6.06 8.44 17.67
CA GLY A 10 -6.97 8.65 16.54
C GLY A 10 -6.29 9.30 15.35
N ASP A 11 -5.49 10.33 15.58
CA ASP A 11 -4.73 11.03 14.54
C ASP A 11 -3.65 10.13 13.94
N LEU A 12 -2.96 9.34 14.78
CA LEU A 12 -2.00 8.35 14.30
C LEU A 12 -2.68 7.31 13.37
N LYS A 13 -3.85 6.80 13.75
CA LYS A 13 -4.62 5.88 12.91
C LYS A 13 -5.06 6.53 11.61
N LYS A 14 -5.44 7.80 11.63
CA LYS A 14 -5.80 8.57 10.43
C LYS A 14 -4.62 8.69 9.47
N ILE A 15 -3.44 9.08 9.97
CA ILE A 15 -2.20 9.13 9.17
C ILE A 15 -1.88 7.76 8.57
N LEU A 16 -2.02 6.69 9.34
CA LEU A 16 -1.80 5.33 8.85
C LEU A 16 -2.74 4.97 7.70
N ILE A 17 -4.04 5.29 7.83
CA ILE A 17 -5.04 5.04 6.79
C ILE A 17 -4.70 5.84 5.53
N GLU A 18 -4.46 7.14 5.67
CA GLU A 18 -4.13 8.04 4.56
C GLU A 18 -2.82 7.64 3.86
N THR A 19 -1.89 7.03 4.58
CA THR A 19 -0.63 6.52 4.02
C THR A 19 -0.83 5.19 3.27
N LEU A 20 -1.53 4.23 3.89
CA LEU A 20 -1.63 2.87 3.34
C LEU A 20 -2.67 2.74 2.23
N GLN A 21 -3.81 3.44 2.31
CA GLN A 21 -4.86 3.39 1.29
C GLN A 21 -4.35 3.66 -0.13
N PRO A 22 -3.59 4.73 -0.42
CA PRO A 22 -3.10 4.97 -1.77
C PRO A 22 -2.08 3.92 -2.23
N MET A 23 -1.26 3.38 -1.32
CA MET A 23 -0.32 2.30 -1.65
C MET A 23 -1.04 1.04 -2.11
N ILE A 24 -2.09 0.64 -1.38
CA ILE A 24 -2.90 -0.53 -1.70
C ILE A 24 -3.71 -0.29 -2.97
N ALA A 25 -4.33 0.87 -3.14
CA ALA A 25 -5.09 1.21 -4.34
C ALA A 25 -4.20 1.16 -5.59
N ALA A 26 -3.00 1.76 -5.53
CA ALA A 26 -2.05 1.73 -6.64
C ALA A 26 -1.52 0.32 -6.93
N HIS A 27 -1.30 -0.51 -5.90
CA HIS A 27 -0.93 -1.90 -6.08
C HIS A 27 -2.05 -2.71 -6.74
N GLN A 28 -3.29 -2.54 -6.28
CA GLN A 28 -4.45 -3.21 -6.86
C GLN A 28 -4.65 -2.82 -8.32
N GLU A 29 -4.49 -1.54 -8.66
CA GLU A 29 -4.60 -1.08 -10.04
C GLU A 29 -3.53 -1.72 -10.93
N ARG A 30 -2.26 -1.73 -10.52
CA ARG A 30 -1.19 -2.44 -11.25
C ARG A 30 -1.46 -3.94 -11.38
N ARG A 31 -1.96 -4.57 -10.32
CA ARG A 31 -2.27 -6.01 -10.29
C ARG A 31 -3.35 -6.40 -11.29
N LYS A 32 -4.33 -5.52 -11.58
CA LYS A 32 -5.37 -5.79 -12.59
C LYS A 32 -4.80 -6.03 -13.99
N HIS A 33 -3.63 -5.45 -14.28
CA HIS A 33 -2.97 -5.55 -15.58
C HIS A 33 -2.01 -6.75 -15.68
N VAL A 34 -1.90 -7.56 -14.63
CA VAL A 34 -1.03 -8.76 -14.64
C VAL A 34 -1.77 -9.90 -15.34
N THR A 35 -1.21 -10.38 -16.45
CA THR A 35 -1.72 -11.54 -17.21
C THR A 35 -0.83 -12.77 -17.00
N GLU A 36 -1.31 -13.93 -17.46
CA GLU A 36 -0.52 -15.17 -17.43
C GLU A 36 0.75 -15.06 -18.27
N GLU A 37 0.69 -14.37 -19.40
CA GLU A 37 1.84 -14.11 -20.28
C GLU A 37 2.90 -13.30 -19.54
N THR A 38 2.49 -12.24 -18.85
CA THR A 38 3.39 -11.44 -18.00
C THR A 38 4.04 -12.31 -16.94
N VAL A 39 3.29 -13.19 -16.27
CA VAL A 39 3.86 -14.11 -15.26
C VAL A 39 4.89 -15.06 -15.89
N LYS A 40 4.57 -15.66 -17.04
CA LYS A 40 5.48 -16.58 -17.74
C LYS A 40 6.82 -15.92 -18.08
N GLN A 41 6.82 -14.66 -18.50
CA GLN A 41 8.04 -13.91 -18.81
C GLN A 41 9.01 -13.77 -17.62
N PHE A 42 8.51 -13.70 -16.38
CA PHE A 42 9.35 -13.61 -15.18
C PHE A 42 9.73 -14.97 -14.58
N MET A 43 9.13 -16.06 -15.06
CA MET A 43 9.34 -17.42 -14.54
C MET A 43 10.23 -18.29 -15.42
N MET A 44 10.66 -17.78 -16.58
CA MET A 44 11.62 -18.44 -17.48
C MET A 44 13.01 -17.79 -17.28
N PRO A 45 14.08 -18.58 -17.08
CA PRO A 45 15.44 -18.06 -16.91
C PRO A 45 16.02 -17.44 -18.18
#